data_AF-A0A397ET10-F1
#
_entry.id   AF-A0A397ET10-F1
#
_cell.length_a   1.000
_cell.length_b   1.000
_cell.length_c   1.000
_cell.angle_alpha   90.00
_cell.angle_beta   90.00
_cell.angle_gamma   90.00
#
_symmetry.space_group_name_H-M   'P 1'
#
loop_
_entity.id
_entity.type
_entity.pdbx_description
1 polymer ?
#
loop_
_entity_poly.entity_id
_entity_poly.type
_entity_poly.pdbx_seq_one_letter_code
_entity_poly.pdbx_strand_id
1 'polypeptide(L)'
;MDILLHESVRVFEPLWTVLPSSKAILPVLSKLYPSHPYLLASTFDEADVVPMFPKGYCAKPVMGRTGANVSIYNDRHELISATGGAWDKDNILFQELALLPQYDGKYVQVNCWAIDGRYGGTILRVDESNIIGGSSGMYAMRVVPDDDVALPQTPTNVTTTTD
;
A
#
# COMPACT_ATOMS: atom_id res chain seq x y z
N MET A 1 15.34 -18.51 21.92
CA MET A 1 14.01 -18.35 21.27
C MET A 1 13.41 -19.74 21.23
N ASP A 2 12.78 -20.14 22.33
CA ASP A 2 12.73 -21.57 22.66
C ASP A 2 11.36 -22.20 22.38
N ILE A 3 10.38 -21.39 21.96
CA ILE A 3 9.00 -21.83 21.75
C ILE A 3 8.66 -21.88 20.26
N LEU A 4 8.87 -20.78 19.51
CA LEU A 4 8.42 -20.67 18.11
C LEU A 4 9.17 -21.57 17.12
N LEU A 5 10.36 -22.03 17.49
CA LEU A 5 11.19 -22.93 16.65
C LEU A 5 11.29 -24.34 17.26
N HIS A 6 10.53 -24.62 18.32
CA HIS A 6 10.55 -25.92 18.97
C HIS A 6 9.81 -26.95 18.12
N GLU A 7 10.45 -28.09 17.82
CA GLU A 7 9.91 -29.11 16.91
C GLU A 7 8.54 -29.66 17.34
N SER A 8 8.32 -29.78 18.65
CA SER A 8 7.03 -30.25 19.21
C SER A 8 5.91 -29.21 19.21
N VAL A 9 6.16 -27.96 18.79
CA VAL A 9 5.17 -26.88 18.84
C VAL A 9 4.66 -26.61 17.42
N ARG A 10 3.33 -26.70 17.24
CA ARG A 10 2.68 -26.26 16.02
C ARG A 10 2.36 -24.77 16.10
N VAL A 11 3.03 -23.97 15.28
CA VAL A 11 2.86 -22.50 15.23
C VAL A 11 1.91 -22.11 14.09
N PHE A 12 1.05 -21.14 14.37
CA PHE A 12 0.20 -20.46 13.39
C PHE A 12 0.39 -18.94 13.53
N GLU A 13 0.65 -18.19 12.46
CA GLU A 13 0.91 -18.63 11.07
C GLU A 13 2.20 -19.49 10.94
N PRO A 14 2.29 -20.42 9.97
CA PRO A 14 3.48 -21.24 9.77
C PRO A 14 4.67 -20.39 9.32
N LEU A 15 5.90 -20.82 9.66
CA LEU A 15 7.14 -20.04 9.46
C LEU A 15 7.32 -19.52 8.03
N TRP A 16 6.90 -20.29 7.01
CA TRP A 16 7.06 -19.90 5.61
C TRP A 16 6.31 -18.61 5.24
N THR A 17 5.32 -18.19 6.03
CA THR A 17 4.59 -16.93 5.82
C THR A 17 5.48 -15.68 5.99
N VAL A 18 6.67 -15.84 6.58
CA VAL A 18 7.69 -14.77 6.61
C VAL A 18 8.08 -14.33 5.19
N LEU A 19 8.06 -15.22 4.21
CA LEU A 19 8.43 -14.93 2.82
C LEU A 19 7.43 -13.98 2.14
N PRO A 20 6.12 -14.30 2.02
CA PRO A 20 5.15 -13.40 1.41
C PRO A 20 4.83 -12.17 2.25
N SER A 21 5.06 -12.21 3.58
CA SER A 21 4.86 -11.04 4.43
C SER A 21 6.01 -10.02 4.34
N SER A 22 7.16 -10.41 3.79
CA SER A 22 8.29 -9.51 3.57
C SER A 22 8.11 -8.74 2.27
N LYS A 23 8.37 -7.43 2.28
CA LYS A 23 8.27 -6.65 1.04
C LYS A 23 9.36 -6.98 0.03
N ALA A 24 10.39 -7.75 0.43
CA ALA A 24 11.41 -8.26 -0.49
C ALA A 24 10.85 -9.15 -1.61
N ILE A 25 9.62 -9.66 -1.45
CA ILE A 25 8.94 -10.39 -2.51
C ILE A 25 8.50 -9.49 -3.67
N LEU A 26 8.33 -8.17 -3.46
CA LEU A 26 7.78 -7.26 -4.47
C LEU A 26 8.67 -7.12 -5.71
N PRO A 27 10.00 -6.92 -5.59
CA PRO A 27 10.86 -6.92 -6.78
C PRO A 27 10.91 -8.27 -7.49
N VAL A 28 10.76 -9.38 -6.76
CA VAL A 28 10.66 -10.73 -7.35
C VAL A 28 9.37 -10.86 -8.18
N LEU A 29 8.23 -10.47 -7.62
CA LEU A 29 6.94 -10.47 -8.33
C LEU A 29 6.96 -9.52 -9.54
N SER A 30 7.61 -8.36 -9.42
CA SER A 30 7.78 -7.41 -10.53
C SER A 30 8.57 -8.02 -11.69
N LYS A 31 9.62 -8.80 -11.41
CA LYS A 31 10.41 -9.50 -12.45
C LYS A 31 9.65 -10.66 -13.08
N LEU A 32 8.88 -11.42 -12.29
CA LEU A 32 8.12 -12.57 -12.78
C LEU A 32 6.87 -12.16 -13.57
N TYR A 33 6.24 -11.03 -13.20
CA TYR A 33 4.96 -10.58 -13.76
C TYR A 33 4.95 -9.07 -14.08
N PRO A 34 5.81 -8.59 -15.00
CA PRO A 34 6.08 -7.17 -15.21
C PRO A 34 4.89 -6.34 -15.70
N SER A 35 3.86 -6.96 -16.27
CA SER A 35 2.68 -6.27 -16.83
C SER A 35 1.39 -6.63 -16.09
N HIS A 36 1.49 -7.14 -14.86
CA HIS A 36 0.31 -7.56 -14.11
C HIS A 36 -0.47 -6.35 -13.56
N PRO A 37 -1.79 -6.24 -13.80
CA PRO A 37 -2.56 -5.03 -13.52
C PRO A 37 -2.69 -4.66 -12.03
N TYR A 38 -2.42 -5.62 -11.14
CA TYR A 38 -2.48 -5.41 -9.68
C TYR A 38 -1.09 -5.25 -9.03
N LEU A 39 -0.01 -5.28 -9.80
CA LEU A 39 1.34 -5.09 -9.27
C LEU A 39 1.87 -3.70 -9.61
N LEU A 40 2.50 -3.08 -8.62
CA LEU A 40 3.30 -1.88 -8.79
C LEU A 40 4.76 -2.27 -8.91
N ALA A 41 5.44 -1.75 -9.94
CA ALA A 41 6.83 -2.08 -10.20
C ALA A 41 7.71 -1.73 -8.99
N SER A 42 8.66 -2.60 -8.64
CA SER A 42 9.51 -2.44 -7.46
C SER A 42 10.94 -2.89 -7.72
N THR A 43 11.91 -2.23 -7.09
CA THR A 43 13.34 -2.53 -7.20
C THR A 43 14.06 -2.30 -5.87
N PHE A 44 15.21 -2.96 -5.70
CA PHE A 44 16.17 -2.66 -4.64
C PHE A 44 17.24 -1.65 -5.10
N ASP A 45 17.42 -1.52 -6.41
CA ASP A 45 18.51 -0.76 -6.99
C ASP A 45 18.10 0.71 -7.12
N GLU A 46 18.71 1.58 -6.31
CA GLU A 46 18.41 3.01 -6.31
C GLU A 46 18.67 3.67 -7.68
N ALA A 47 19.64 3.15 -8.43
CA ALA A 47 19.95 3.62 -9.78
C ALA A 47 18.77 3.44 -10.77
N ASP A 48 17.88 2.49 -10.51
CA ASP A 48 16.73 2.21 -11.36
C ASP A 48 15.54 3.13 -11.07
N VAL A 49 15.52 3.81 -9.92
CA VAL A 49 14.36 4.59 -9.44
C VAL A 49 13.93 5.68 -10.42
N VAL A 50 14.88 6.50 -10.88
CA VAL A 50 14.62 7.61 -11.81
C VAL A 50 14.07 7.12 -13.16
N PRO A 51 14.73 6.17 -13.85
CA PRO A 51 14.21 5.69 -15.13
C PRO A 51 12.93 4.87 -15.01
N MET A 52 12.71 4.14 -13.91
CA MET A 52 11.53 3.27 -13.75
C MET A 52 10.29 4.01 -13.25
N PHE A 53 10.44 5.04 -12.42
CA PHE A 53 9.32 5.66 -11.69
C PHE A 53 9.16 7.15 -12.00
N PRO A 54 8.84 7.53 -13.25
CA PRO A 54 8.74 8.94 -13.66
C PRO A 54 7.60 9.71 -12.97
N LYS A 55 6.67 9.02 -12.29
CA LYS A 55 5.56 9.61 -11.53
C LYS A 55 5.82 9.66 -10.02
N GLY A 56 7.03 9.33 -9.60
CA GLY A 56 7.39 9.21 -8.20
C GLY A 56 7.30 7.78 -7.67
N TYR A 57 7.74 7.61 -6.42
CA TYR A 57 7.91 6.31 -5.80
C TYR A 57 7.77 6.41 -4.27
N CYS A 58 7.67 5.26 -3.61
CA CYS A 58 7.78 5.14 -2.17
C CYS A 58 8.99 4.29 -1.80
N ALA A 59 9.75 4.74 -0.80
CA ALA A 59 10.86 4.03 -0.18
C ALA A 59 10.36 3.39 1.12
N LYS A 60 10.56 2.08 1.27
CA LYS A 60 9.95 1.31 2.37
C LYS A 60 10.95 0.28 2.92
N PRO A 61 11.06 0.13 4.24
CA PRO A 61 11.83 -0.96 4.83
C PRO A 61 11.18 -2.31 4.52
N VAL A 62 12.01 -3.30 4.18
CA VAL A 62 11.59 -4.65 3.78
C VAL A 62 10.70 -5.32 4.84
N MET A 63 11.14 -5.30 6.09
CA MET A 63 10.46 -5.87 7.25
C MET A 63 9.58 -4.87 7.99
N GLY A 64 9.64 -3.58 7.60
CA GLY A 64 8.80 -2.50 8.13
C GLY A 64 7.32 -2.84 8.22
N ARG A 65 6.65 -2.40 9.29
CA ARG A 65 5.22 -2.62 9.55
C ARG A 65 4.52 -1.30 9.86
N THR A 66 3.18 -1.33 9.78
CA THR A 66 2.31 -0.25 10.30
C THR A 66 2.68 1.15 9.81
N GLY A 67 3.07 1.28 8.53
CA GLY A 67 3.45 2.56 7.94
C GLY A 67 4.72 3.19 8.51
N ALA A 68 5.54 2.47 9.28
CA ALA A 68 6.77 3.00 9.87
C ALA A 68 7.90 3.13 8.84
N ASN A 69 8.69 4.21 8.95
CA ASN A 69 9.85 4.51 8.10
C ASN A 69 9.52 4.53 6.60
N VAL A 70 8.28 4.85 6.22
CA VAL A 70 7.88 5.01 4.82
C VAL A 70 8.14 6.44 4.38
N SER A 71 8.76 6.61 3.22
CA SER A 71 8.96 7.89 2.55
C SER A 71 8.28 7.88 1.18
N ILE A 72 7.63 8.98 0.80
CA ILE A 72 6.95 9.16 -0.48
C ILE A 72 7.63 10.31 -1.23
N TYR A 73 7.95 10.06 -2.50
CA TYR A 73 8.59 11.00 -3.40
C TYR A 73 7.70 11.27 -4.62
N ASN A 74 7.60 12.52 -5.05
CA ASN A 74 6.82 12.91 -6.23
C ASN A 74 7.58 12.62 -7.54
N ASP A 75 6.99 13.02 -8.67
CA ASP A 75 7.55 12.95 -10.03
C ASP A 75 8.85 13.75 -10.23
N ARG A 76 9.11 14.72 -9.36
CA ARG A 76 10.38 15.46 -9.30
C ARG A 76 11.41 14.82 -8.37
N HIS A 77 11.12 13.62 -7.84
CA HIS A 77 11.94 12.91 -6.86
C HIS A 77 12.17 13.69 -5.56
N GLU A 78 11.26 14.60 -5.22
CA GLU A 78 11.27 15.36 -3.97
C GLU A 78 10.45 14.64 -2.91
N LEU A 79 10.93 14.65 -1.66
CA LEU A 79 10.22 14.08 -0.53
C LEU A 79 8.95 14.89 -0.24
N ILE A 80 7.79 14.24 -0.26
CA ILE A 80 6.48 14.88 0.02
C ILE A 80 5.80 14.36 1.29
N SER A 81 6.20 13.19 1.79
CA SER A 81 5.70 12.64 3.05
C SER A 81 6.69 11.63 3.60
N ALA A 82 6.84 11.59 4.92
CA ALA A 82 7.70 10.63 5.60
C ALA A 82 7.14 10.31 6.99
N THR A 83 7.44 9.11 7.46
CA THR A 83 7.09 8.64 8.80
C THR A 83 8.35 8.17 9.51
N GLY A 84 8.42 8.37 10.82
CA GLY A 84 9.47 7.79 11.66
C GLY A 84 9.20 6.31 11.97
N GLY A 85 10.11 5.70 12.72
CA GLY A 85 9.95 4.33 13.22
C GLY A 85 11.26 3.72 13.68
N ALA A 86 11.26 2.41 13.88
CA ALA A 86 12.41 1.65 14.42
C ALA A 86 13.11 0.78 13.35
N TRP A 87 12.93 1.08 12.06
CA TRP A 87 13.44 0.28 10.94
C TRP A 87 14.63 0.93 10.22
N ASP A 88 15.38 1.82 10.88
CA ASP A 88 16.45 2.62 10.25
C ASP A 88 17.64 1.79 9.72
N LYS A 89 17.75 0.53 10.15
CA LYS A 89 18.82 -0.41 9.75
C LYS A 89 18.36 -1.47 8.75
N ASP A 90 17.10 -1.43 8.35
CA ASP A 90 16.53 -2.41 7.44
C ASP A 90 16.86 -2.05 5.98
N ASN A 91 16.85 -3.05 5.11
CA ASN A 91 17.04 -2.80 3.69
C ASN A 91 15.83 -2.04 3.15
N ILE A 92 16.10 -1.02 2.34
CA ILE A 92 15.06 -0.24 1.69
C ILE A 92 14.79 -0.82 0.31
N LEU A 93 13.52 -0.89 -0.05
CA LEU A 93 13.10 -1.09 -1.43
C LEU A 93 12.30 0.12 -1.91
N PHE A 94 12.31 0.30 -3.22
CA PHE A 94 11.59 1.34 -3.92
C PHE A 94 10.44 0.72 -4.71
N GLN A 95 9.26 1.30 -4.61
CA GLN A 95 8.08 0.87 -5.36
C GLN A 95 7.40 2.06 -6.03
N GLU A 96 6.96 1.87 -7.27
CA GLU A 96 6.17 2.82 -8.04
C GLU A 96 5.04 3.44 -7.20
N LEU A 97 4.84 4.75 -7.35
CA LEU A 97 3.86 5.48 -6.56
C LEU A 97 2.43 5.23 -7.06
N ALA A 98 1.59 4.78 -6.15
CA ALA A 98 0.15 4.85 -6.26
C ALA A 98 -0.41 5.51 -4.99
N LEU A 99 -0.83 6.76 -5.10
CA LEU A 99 -1.43 7.49 -3.98
C LEU A 99 -2.81 6.94 -3.65
N LEU A 100 -3.13 6.91 -2.35
CA LEU A 100 -4.46 6.55 -1.90
C LEU A 100 -5.49 7.59 -2.37
N PRO A 101 -6.69 7.17 -2.78
CA PRO A 101 -7.77 8.10 -3.08
C PRO A 101 -8.16 8.87 -1.82
N GLN A 102 -8.58 10.11 -2.01
CA GLN A 102 -9.16 10.92 -0.94
C GLN A 102 -10.69 10.91 -1.01
N TYR A 103 -11.32 10.79 0.15
CA TYR A 103 -12.76 10.95 0.33
C TYR A 103 -13.00 11.78 1.60
N ASP A 104 -13.75 12.87 1.46
CA ASP A 104 -14.05 13.80 2.57
C ASP A 104 -12.78 14.25 3.34
N GLY A 105 -11.76 14.66 2.57
CA GLY A 105 -10.48 15.15 3.11
C GLY A 105 -9.58 14.09 3.76
N LYS A 106 -9.94 12.80 3.68
CA LYS A 106 -9.16 11.69 4.26
C LYS A 106 -8.72 10.70 3.20
N TYR A 107 -7.57 10.07 3.40
CA TYR A 107 -7.06 9.02 2.54
C TYR A 107 -7.67 7.67 2.91
N VAL A 108 -8.11 6.92 1.90
CA VAL A 108 -8.80 5.65 2.08
C VAL A 108 -7.99 4.51 1.46
N GLN A 109 -7.65 3.51 2.27
CA GLN A 109 -7.03 2.26 1.82
C GLN A 109 -8.02 1.10 1.95
N VAL A 110 -8.23 0.41 0.82
CA VAL A 110 -8.99 -0.84 0.76
C VAL A 110 -8.06 -2.00 1.13
N ASN A 111 -8.50 -2.87 2.02
CA ASN A 111 -7.76 -4.06 2.43
C ASN A 111 -8.67 -5.28 2.32
N CYS A 112 -8.10 -6.44 2.04
CA CYS A 112 -8.81 -7.71 2.01
C CYS A 112 -8.19 -8.71 3.00
N TRP A 113 -9.03 -9.60 3.50
CA TRP A 113 -8.58 -10.78 4.24
C TRP A 113 -8.41 -11.94 3.27
N ALA A 114 -7.34 -12.72 3.47
CA ALA A 114 -7.20 -14.04 2.90
C ALA A 114 -7.38 -15.07 4.02
N ILE A 115 -8.40 -15.92 3.91
CA ILE A 115 -8.68 -17.02 4.85
C ILE A 115 -8.51 -18.31 4.06
N ASP A 116 -7.55 -19.16 4.46
CA ASP A 116 -7.19 -20.39 3.73
C ASP A 116 -6.92 -20.14 2.23
N GLY A 117 -6.17 -19.07 1.95
CA GLY A 117 -5.80 -18.68 0.58
C GLY A 117 -6.95 -18.12 -0.27
N ARG A 118 -8.14 -17.90 0.31
CA ARG A 118 -9.31 -17.37 -0.40
C ARG A 118 -9.74 -16.02 0.17
N TYR A 119 -10.41 -15.22 -0.65
CA TYR A 119 -11.00 -13.96 -0.21
C TYR A 119 -11.97 -14.20 0.97
N GLY A 120 -11.72 -13.51 2.09
CA GLY A 120 -12.46 -13.63 3.35
C GLY A 120 -13.19 -12.36 3.78
N GLY A 121 -13.13 -11.28 3.01
CA GLY A 121 -13.79 -10.01 3.32
C GLY A 121 -12.93 -8.78 3.02
N THR A 122 -13.55 -7.61 3.09
CA THR A 122 -12.92 -6.31 2.84
C THR A 122 -13.07 -5.40 4.07
N ILE A 123 -12.07 -4.57 4.31
CA ILE A 123 -12.10 -3.50 5.32
C ILE A 123 -11.46 -2.22 4.75
N LEU A 124 -11.96 -1.07 5.19
CA LEU A 124 -11.37 0.23 4.90
C LEU A 124 -10.53 0.71 6.09
N ARG A 125 -9.31 1.15 5.77
CA ARG A 125 -8.48 1.94 6.69
C ARG A 125 -8.46 3.38 6.19
N VAL A 126 -8.73 4.31 7.10
CA VAL A 126 -8.87 5.73 6.74
C VAL A 126 -8.02 6.57 7.67
N ASP A 127 -7.28 7.53 7.10
CA ASP A 127 -6.38 8.42 7.82
C ASP A 127 -6.37 9.81 7.19
N GLU A 128 -6.01 10.84 7.96
CA GLU A 128 -5.77 12.20 7.43
C GLU A 128 -4.41 12.27 6.73
N SER A 129 -3.48 11.40 7.11
CA SER A 129 -2.19 11.19 6.46
C SER A 129 -2.31 10.29 5.23
N ASN A 130 -1.44 10.53 4.24
CA ASN A 130 -1.32 9.68 3.04
C ASN A 130 -0.58 8.36 3.30
N ILE A 131 -0.13 8.10 4.53
CA ILE A 131 0.51 6.84 4.95
C ILE A 131 -0.34 6.22 6.07
N ILE A 132 -0.94 5.07 5.79
CA ILE A 132 -1.75 4.33 6.79
C ILE A 132 -0.83 3.69 7.84
N GLY A 133 -1.09 4.02 9.10
CA GLY A 133 -0.35 3.58 10.28
C GLY A 133 -1.10 2.59 11.17
N GLY A 134 -0.48 2.26 12.30
CA GLY A 134 -1.07 1.39 13.33
C GLY A 134 -2.32 2.00 13.98
N SER A 135 -2.38 3.32 14.10
CA SER A 135 -3.48 4.06 14.72
C SER A 135 -4.56 4.54 13.75
N SER A 136 -4.41 4.31 12.43
CA SER A 136 -5.41 4.76 11.44
C SER A 136 -6.76 4.11 11.68
N GLY A 137 -7.83 4.85 11.45
CA GLY A 137 -9.19 4.41 11.72
C GLY A 137 -9.59 3.17 10.93
N MET A 138 -10.50 2.38 11.51
CA MET A 138 -11.21 1.31 10.84
C MET A 138 -12.68 1.70 10.78
N TYR A 139 -13.24 1.73 9.59
CA TYR A 139 -14.62 2.18 9.37
C TYR A 139 -15.50 0.99 9.02
N ALA A 140 -16.72 0.99 9.55
CA ALA A 140 -17.74 0.06 9.08
C ALA A 140 -18.02 0.34 7.60
N MET A 141 -18.07 -0.72 6.80
CA MET A 141 -18.42 -0.63 5.39
C MET A 141 -19.58 -1.56 5.09
N ARG A 142 -20.39 -1.16 4.11
CA ARG A 142 -21.43 -1.98 3.51
C ARG A 142 -21.22 -1.97 2.02
N VAL A 143 -21.24 -3.16 1.41
CA VAL A 143 -21.33 -3.29 -0.04
C VAL A 143 -22.80 -3.11 -0.41
N VAL A 144 -23.06 -2.20 -1.34
CA VAL A 144 -24.40 -1.91 -1.88
C VAL A 144 -24.42 -2.25 -3.37
N PRO A 145 -25.57 -2.69 -3.94
CA PRO A 145 -25.74 -2.80 -5.38
C PRO A 145 -25.44 -1.48 -6.10
N ASP A 146 -24.92 -1.56 -7.33
CA ASP A 146 -24.58 -0.37 -8.11
C ASP A 146 -25.82 0.52 -8.36
N ASP A 147 -26.99 -0.08 -8.54
CA ASP A 147 -28.27 0.63 -8.72
C ASP A 147 -28.67 1.48 -7.50
N ASP A 148 -28.14 1.18 -6.32
CA ASP A 148 -28.42 1.89 -5.08
C ASP A 148 -27.42 3.05 -4.82
N VAL A 149 -26.41 3.22 -5.68
CA VAL A 149 -25.40 4.28 -5.54
C VAL A 149 -25.84 5.52 -6.32
N ALA A 150 -26.32 6.55 -5.62
CA ALA A 150 -26.37 7.89 -6.19
C ALA A 150 -24.93 8.39 -6.40
N LEU A 151 -24.39 8.27 -7.62
CA LEU A 151 -23.09 8.82 -7.95
C LEU A 151 -23.12 10.34 -7.71
N PRO A 152 -22.06 10.93 -7.11
CA PRO A 152 -21.95 12.37 -7.01
C PRO A 152 -22.06 12.97 -8.42
N GLN A 153 -23.02 13.86 -8.62
CA GLN A 153 -23.17 14.60 -9.87
C GLN A 153 -21.91 15.45 -10.06
N THR A 154 -21.16 15.21 -11.14
CA THR A 154 -20.03 16.07 -11.49
C THR A 154 -20.54 17.51 -11.66
N PRO A 155 -20.02 18.52 -10.95
CA PRO A 155 -20.52 19.88 -11.06
C PRO A 155 -20.36 20.39 -12.50
N THR A 156 -21.49 20.62 -13.17
CA THR A 156 -21.56 21.10 -14.55
C THR A 156 -21.35 22.61 -14.58
N ASN A 157 -20.11 23.08 -14.41
CA ASN A 157 -19.78 24.48 -14.69
C ASN A 157 -19.53 24.63 -16.20
N VAL A 158 -20.60 24.67 -16.98
CA VAL A 158 -20.56 25.23 -18.33
C VAL A 158 -21.22 26.61 -18.26
N THR A 159 -20.41 27.63 -17.99
CA THR A 159 -20.80 29.02 -18.24
C THR A 159 -20.72 29.23 -19.76
N THR A 160 -21.85 29.10 -20.46
CA THR A 160 -21.98 29.64 -21.82
C THR A 160 -22.00 31.16 -21.72
N THR A 161 -20.84 31.78 -21.86
CA THR A 161 -20.76 33.18 -22.28
C THR A 161 -21.14 33.20 -23.76
N THR A 162 -22.30 33.77 -24.07
CA THR A 162 -22.68 34.10 -25.46
C THR A 162 -22.19 35.52 -25.73
N ASP A 163 -21.58 35.69 -26.89
CA ASP A 163 -21.06 36.95 -27.44
C ASP A 163 -22.09 38.10 -27.46
#